data_AF-A0A535A0K2-F1
#
_entry.id   AF-A0A535A0K2-F1
#
_cell.length_a   1.000
_cell.length_b   1.000
_cell.length_c   1.000
_cell.angle_alpha   90.00
_cell.angle_beta   90.00
_cell.angle_gamma   90.00
#
_symmetry.space_group_name_H-M   'P 1'
#
loop_
_entity.id
_entity.type
_entity.pdbx_description
1 polymer ?
#
loop_
_entity_poly.entity_id
_entity_poly.type
_entity_poly.pdbx_seq_one_letter_code
_entity_poly.pdbx_strand_id
1 'polypeptide(L)'
;MRVMNERYARRFEFGNTPARATIRVSSLPGGAHIEYTGVAVRDLQQRKAVRPKNMPPSPTASPCVFAGETLYCSAKSGFIPGPHGGIYAATTQHQLRQTMRNLLDNLEEAGMELGQVVATNVYLDDLADAPAFNEVYRQYFGPIAPARTTIQQIAPAQRKPDEEGHYPDLEQVSLIAISSPTSR
;
A
#
# COMPACT_ATOMS: atom_id res chain seq x y z
N MET A 1 -15.11 -6.94 4.77
CA MET A 1 -14.59 -5.73 4.09
C MET A 1 -15.68 -4.80 3.56
N ARG A 2 -16.66 -5.28 2.78
CA ARG A 2 -17.72 -4.45 2.16
C ARG A 2 -18.41 -3.47 3.12
N VAL A 3 -19.00 -3.98 4.20
CA VAL A 3 -19.72 -3.15 5.20
C VAL A 3 -18.84 -2.07 5.81
N MET A 4 -17.58 -2.39 6.13
CA MET A 4 -16.62 -1.43 6.67
C MET A 4 -16.36 -0.31 5.66
N ASN A 5 -16.05 -0.66 4.41
CA ASN A 5 -15.77 0.31 3.35
C ASN A 5 -16.96 1.25 3.09
N GLU A 6 -18.19 0.72 3.05
CA GLU A 6 -19.42 1.51 2.88
C GLU A 6 -19.61 2.54 4.00
N ARG A 7 -19.29 2.18 5.24
CA ARG A 7 -19.41 3.09 6.39
C ARG A 7 -18.25 4.09 6.45
N TYR A 8 -17.04 3.64 6.16
CA TYR A 8 -15.82 4.45 6.15
C TYR A 8 -15.89 5.55 5.10
N ALA A 9 -16.29 5.21 3.87
CA ALA A 9 -16.37 6.15 2.76
C ALA A 9 -17.28 7.36 3.04
N ARG A 10 -18.31 7.19 3.87
CA ARG A 10 -19.24 8.28 4.22
C ARG A 10 -18.62 9.33 5.15
N ARG A 11 -17.42 9.09 5.69
CA ARG A 11 -16.77 9.97 6.67
C ARG A 11 -15.71 10.87 6.08
N PHE A 12 -15.43 10.70 4.80
CA PHE A 12 -14.42 11.46 4.08
C PHE A 12 -14.99 11.96 2.77
N GLU A 13 -14.49 13.10 2.34
CA GLU A 13 -14.73 13.59 0.99
C GLU A 13 -14.12 12.63 -0.04
N PHE A 14 -14.84 12.41 -1.14
CA PHE A 14 -14.42 11.50 -2.20
C PHE A 14 -13.04 11.89 -2.76
N GLY A 15 -12.13 10.93 -2.82
CA GLY A 15 -10.74 11.15 -3.22
C GLY A 15 -9.84 11.77 -2.15
N ASN A 16 -10.37 12.29 -1.05
CA ASN A 16 -9.61 12.96 0.01
C ASN A 16 -9.62 12.14 1.32
N THR A 17 -9.47 10.82 1.21
CA THR A 17 -9.43 9.89 2.35
C THR A 17 -8.02 9.80 2.94
N PRO A 18 -7.85 9.28 4.17
CA PRO A 18 -6.54 8.88 4.66
C PRO A 18 -5.89 7.83 3.73
N ALA A 19 -4.56 7.86 3.64
CA ALA A 19 -3.82 6.70 3.19
C ALA A 19 -4.00 5.56 4.20
N ARG A 20 -4.09 4.32 3.72
CA ARG A 20 -4.33 3.15 4.58
C ARG A 20 -3.76 1.86 4.01
N ALA A 21 -3.49 0.91 4.88
CA ALA A 21 -3.45 -0.50 4.56
C ALA A 21 -4.68 -1.16 5.21
N THR A 22 -5.29 -2.14 4.55
CA THR A 22 -6.33 -2.93 5.21
C THR A 22 -6.12 -4.39 4.94
N ILE A 23 -5.96 -5.13 6.02
CA ILE A 23 -5.59 -6.54 6.01
C ILE A 23 -6.64 -7.34 6.76
N ARG A 24 -6.73 -8.64 6.47
CA ARG A 24 -7.49 -9.57 7.30
C ARG A 24 -6.55 -10.19 8.32
N VAL A 25 -7.08 -10.56 9.48
CA VAL A 25 -6.33 -11.28 10.52
C VAL A 25 -7.17 -12.42 11.05
N SER A 26 -6.53 -13.44 11.62
CA SER A 26 -7.22 -14.61 12.19
C SER A 26 -8.02 -14.29 13.45
N SER A 27 -7.59 -13.31 14.24
CA SER A 27 -8.28 -12.85 15.44
C SER A 27 -7.84 -11.43 15.82
N LEU A 28 -8.67 -10.73 16.59
CA LEU A 28 -8.36 -9.46 17.23
C LEU A 28 -8.61 -9.56 18.74
N PRO A 29 -7.89 -8.76 19.57
CA PRO A 29 -8.10 -8.73 21.01
C PRO A 29 -9.54 -8.39 21.40
N GLY A 30 -10.01 -8.93 22.53
CA GLY A 30 -11.29 -8.55 23.13
C GLY A 30 -12.52 -8.86 22.28
N GLY A 31 -12.41 -9.73 21.27
CA GLY A 31 -13.51 -10.05 20.36
C GLY A 31 -13.85 -8.92 19.37
N ALA A 32 -12.94 -7.97 19.16
CA ALA A 32 -13.13 -6.90 18.19
C ALA A 32 -13.26 -7.47 16.76
N HIS A 33 -14.07 -6.81 15.93
CA HIS A 33 -14.20 -7.16 14.51
C HIS A 33 -13.31 -6.30 13.60
N ILE A 34 -12.92 -5.12 14.09
CA ILE A 34 -12.08 -4.15 13.39
C ILE A 34 -11.21 -3.47 14.44
N GLU A 35 -9.93 -3.37 14.16
CA GLU A 35 -8.99 -2.52 14.87
C GLU A 35 -8.23 -1.69 13.84
N TYR A 36 -7.98 -0.42 14.15
CA TYR A 36 -7.19 0.44 13.27
C TYR A 36 -6.40 1.45 14.10
N THR A 37 -5.22 1.77 13.60
CA THR A 37 -4.39 2.88 14.05
C THR A 37 -4.38 3.97 12.99
N GLY A 38 -4.09 5.20 13.38
CA GLY A 38 -4.10 6.34 12.46
C GLY A 38 -3.18 7.46 12.90
N VAL A 39 -2.74 8.24 11.92
CA VAL A 39 -1.99 9.48 12.11
C VAL A 39 -2.89 10.64 11.70
N ALA A 40 -2.92 11.69 12.52
CA ALA A 40 -3.70 12.90 12.27
C ALA A 40 -2.83 14.14 12.44
N VAL A 41 -3.16 15.19 11.69
CA VAL A 41 -2.58 16.52 11.86
C VAL A 41 -3.58 17.43 12.57
N ARG A 42 -3.07 18.39 13.36
CA ARG A 42 -3.91 19.45 13.95
C ARG A 42 -4.23 20.54 12.93
N ASP A 43 -3.23 20.91 12.12
CA ASP A 43 -3.36 21.90 11.06
C ASP A 43 -3.65 21.21 9.72
N LEU A 44 -4.84 21.44 9.18
CA LEU A 44 -5.28 20.82 7.93
C LEU A 44 -4.47 21.26 6.72
N GLN A 45 -3.77 22.40 6.76
CA GLN A 45 -2.88 22.83 5.68
C GLN A 45 -1.69 21.88 5.49
N GLN A 46 -1.33 21.13 6.54
CA GLN A 46 -0.28 20.13 6.48
C GLN A 46 -0.74 18.81 5.87
N ARG A 47 -2.04 18.63 5.59
CA ARG A 47 -2.59 17.40 5.02
C ARG A 47 -2.89 17.55 3.55
N LYS A 48 -2.17 16.82 2.69
CA LYS A 48 -2.39 16.85 1.23
C LYS A 48 -2.42 15.44 0.65
N ALA A 49 -3.53 15.06 0.01
CA ALA A 49 -3.61 13.80 -0.72
C ALA A 49 -2.79 13.88 -2.02
N VAL A 50 -2.05 12.81 -2.33
CA VAL A 50 -1.29 12.63 -3.56
C VAL A 50 -1.92 11.49 -4.35
N ARG A 51 -2.14 11.70 -5.65
CA ARG A 51 -2.79 10.72 -6.54
C ARG A 51 -2.11 10.67 -7.90
N PRO A 52 -1.42 9.57 -8.22
CA PRO A 52 -0.88 9.37 -9.56
C PRO A 52 -1.98 9.40 -10.63
N LYS A 53 -1.65 9.92 -11.82
CA LYS A 53 -2.59 10.03 -12.94
C LYS A 53 -3.26 8.71 -13.34
N ASN A 54 -2.54 7.59 -13.21
CA ASN A 54 -3.04 6.25 -13.52
C ASN A 54 -3.92 5.65 -12.41
N MET A 55 -4.09 6.31 -11.27
CA MET A 55 -4.90 5.83 -10.15
C MET A 55 -6.11 6.73 -9.93
N PRO A 56 -7.32 6.33 -10.37
CA PRO A 56 -8.51 7.13 -10.16
C PRO A 56 -8.80 7.30 -8.66
N PRO A 57 -9.47 8.40 -8.26
CA PRO A 57 -9.84 8.61 -6.88
C PRO A 57 -10.68 7.45 -6.33
N SER A 58 -10.33 6.99 -5.12
CA SER A 58 -11.07 5.96 -4.41
C SER A 58 -11.90 6.58 -3.28
N PRO A 59 -13.10 6.04 -3.00
CA PRO A 59 -13.92 6.46 -1.87
C PRO A 59 -13.36 6.00 -0.52
N THR A 60 -12.30 5.18 -0.50
CA THR A 60 -11.85 4.50 0.72
C THR A 60 -10.38 4.63 1.04
N ALA A 61 -9.53 5.01 0.07
CA ALA A 61 -8.11 5.21 0.32
C ALA A 61 -7.50 6.21 -0.66
N SER A 62 -6.75 7.17 -0.17
CA SER A 62 -5.87 7.97 -1.02
C SER A 62 -4.58 7.19 -1.27
N PRO A 63 -4.01 7.21 -2.50
CA PRO A 63 -2.76 6.52 -2.82
C PRO A 63 -1.62 6.89 -1.87
N CYS A 64 -1.42 8.19 -1.62
CA CYS A 64 -0.63 8.69 -0.50
C CYS A 64 -1.24 9.97 0.09
N VAL A 65 -0.80 10.33 1.29
CA VAL A 65 -1.17 11.57 1.98
C VAL A 65 0.06 12.14 2.69
N PHE A 66 0.36 13.41 2.44
CA PHE A 66 1.30 14.17 3.23
C PHE A 66 0.69 14.56 4.58
N ALA A 67 1.52 14.53 5.62
CA ALA A 67 1.32 15.15 6.92
C ALA A 67 2.58 15.95 7.25
N GLY A 68 2.58 17.24 6.89
CA GLY A 68 3.79 18.06 6.87
C GLY A 68 4.79 17.48 5.86
N GLU A 69 6.00 17.20 6.31
CA GLU A 69 7.09 16.63 5.50
C GLU A 69 7.05 15.09 5.39
N THR A 70 6.11 14.42 6.07
CA THR A 70 6.00 12.96 6.03
C THR A 70 4.94 12.53 5.02
N LEU A 71 5.33 11.70 4.06
CA LEU A 71 4.43 11.06 3.10
C LEU A 71 4.06 9.66 3.60
N TYR A 72 2.77 9.42 3.80
CA TYR A 72 2.22 8.10 4.09
C TYR A 72 1.57 7.53 2.84
N CYS A 73 2.04 6.38 2.35
CA CYS A 73 1.46 5.72 1.19
C CYS A 73 0.64 4.50 1.59
N SER A 74 -0.55 4.38 1.00
CA SER A 74 -1.41 3.21 1.15
C SER A 74 -0.69 1.95 0.67
N ALA A 75 -1.10 0.81 1.22
CA ALA A 75 -0.62 -0.47 0.72
C ALA A 75 -0.98 -0.63 -0.76
N LYS A 76 -0.01 -1.05 -1.56
CA LYS A 76 -0.16 -1.40 -2.97
C LYS A 76 0.07 -2.90 -3.14
N SER A 77 -0.63 -3.49 -4.10
CA SER A 77 -0.40 -4.85 -4.57
C SER A 77 -0.03 -4.84 -6.05
N GLY A 78 0.16 -6.04 -6.62
CA GLY A 78 0.51 -6.25 -8.02
C GLY A 78 -0.60 -5.89 -9.02
N PHE A 79 -1.58 -5.09 -8.61
CA PHE A 79 -2.71 -4.66 -9.42
C PHE A 79 -2.25 -3.70 -10.53
N ILE A 80 -2.64 -3.99 -11.76
CA ILE A 80 -2.45 -3.10 -12.91
C ILE A 80 -3.69 -2.21 -13.02
N PRO A 81 -3.57 -0.88 -12.95
CA PRO A 81 -4.71 0.02 -13.10
C PRO A 81 -5.16 0.16 -14.56
N GLY A 82 -6.46 0.34 -14.78
CA GLY A 82 -7.05 0.58 -16.11
C GLY A 82 -8.44 -0.01 -16.27
N PRO A 83 -9.05 0.12 -17.47
CA PRO A 83 -10.37 -0.46 -17.76
C PRO A 83 -10.44 -1.99 -17.60
N HIS A 84 -9.32 -2.67 -17.82
CA HIS A 84 -9.13 -4.10 -17.58
C HIS A 84 -8.16 -4.29 -16.40
N GLY A 85 -8.38 -3.51 -15.33
CA GLY A 85 -7.51 -3.55 -14.18
C GLY A 85 -7.63 -4.87 -13.44
N GLY A 86 -6.50 -5.40 -12.97
CA GLY A 86 -6.46 -6.72 -12.35
C GLY A 86 -5.05 -7.14 -11.98
N ILE A 87 -4.95 -8.29 -11.35
CA ILE A 87 -3.67 -8.91 -11.02
C ILE A 87 -3.50 -10.12 -11.92
N TYR A 88 -2.61 -10.03 -12.88
CA TYR A 88 -2.43 -11.10 -13.87
C TYR A 88 -1.22 -12.00 -13.56
N ALA A 89 -0.45 -11.64 -12.55
CA ALA A 89 0.76 -12.35 -12.16
C ALA A 89 0.46 -13.45 -11.13
N ALA A 90 0.88 -14.68 -11.44
CA ALA A 90 0.71 -15.85 -10.58
C ALA A 90 1.79 -16.00 -9.49
N THR A 91 2.87 -15.23 -9.57
CA THR A 91 4.02 -15.36 -8.66
C THR A 91 4.29 -14.06 -7.91
N THR A 92 4.79 -14.21 -6.70
CA THR A 92 5.11 -13.11 -5.78
C THR A 92 6.16 -12.17 -6.37
N GLN A 93 7.14 -12.68 -7.11
CA GLN A 93 8.15 -11.86 -7.80
C GLN A 93 7.51 -10.93 -8.85
N HIS A 94 6.60 -11.46 -9.67
CA HIS A 94 5.95 -10.68 -10.73
C HIS A 94 4.95 -9.67 -10.14
N GLN A 95 4.17 -10.05 -9.12
CA GLN A 95 3.31 -9.11 -8.42
C GLN A 95 4.12 -7.99 -7.75
N LEU A 96 5.21 -8.32 -7.05
CA LEU A 96 6.05 -7.33 -6.38
C LEU A 96 6.65 -6.31 -7.34
N ARG A 97 7.04 -6.71 -8.56
CA ARG A 97 7.51 -5.74 -9.56
C ARG A 97 6.44 -4.70 -9.91
N GLN A 98 5.20 -5.13 -10.06
CA GLN A 98 4.08 -4.24 -10.30
C GLN A 98 3.75 -3.40 -9.05
N THR A 99 3.79 -3.98 -7.85
CA THR A 99 3.64 -3.25 -6.58
C THR A 99 4.67 -2.14 -6.44
N MET A 100 5.94 -2.43 -6.73
CA MET A 100 7.00 -1.43 -6.66
C MET A 100 6.83 -0.35 -7.73
N ARG A 101 6.35 -0.67 -8.93
CA ARG A 101 5.98 0.33 -9.94
C ARG A 101 4.83 1.23 -9.44
N ASN A 102 3.79 0.65 -8.85
CA ASN A 102 2.68 1.39 -8.27
C ASN A 102 3.12 2.33 -7.13
N LEU A 103 4.12 1.92 -6.33
CA LEU A 103 4.71 2.74 -5.27
C LEU A 103 5.64 3.83 -5.82
N LEU A 104 6.37 3.55 -6.91
CA LEU A 104 7.16 4.55 -7.62
C LEU A 104 6.27 5.63 -8.24
N ASP A 105 5.16 5.27 -8.89
CA ASP A 105 4.21 6.25 -9.46
C ASP A 105 3.69 7.20 -8.38
N ASN A 106 3.42 6.65 -7.19
CA ASN A 106 3.03 7.39 -5.98
C ASN A 106 4.10 8.40 -5.54
N LEU A 107 5.37 7.97 -5.49
CA LEU A 107 6.50 8.81 -5.09
C LEU A 107 6.77 9.89 -6.15
N GLU A 108 6.77 9.54 -7.43
CA GLU A 108 6.97 10.46 -8.55
C GLU A 108 5.91 11.57 -8.57
N GLU A 109 4.62 11.23 -8.36
CA GLU A 109 3.55 12.23 -8.23
C GLU A 109 3.74 13.13 -6.99
N ALA A 110 4.39 12.63 -5.94
CA ALA A 110 4.76 13.40 -4.76
C ALA A 110 6.03 14.24 -4.96
N GLY A 111 6.74 14.11 -6.09
CA GLY A 111 8.06 14.71 -6.30
C GLY A 111 9.16 14.05 -5.44
N MET A 112 9.03 12.76 -5.18
CA MET A 112 9.90 11.98 -4.30
C MET A 112 10.48 10.74 -5.00
N GLU A 113 11.46 10.12 -4.38
CA GLU A 113 12.11 8.89 -4.86
C GLU A 113 12.29 7.84 -3.74
N LEU A 114 12.67 6.61 -4.12
CA LEU A 114 12.83 5.49 -3.18
C LEU A 114 13.86 5.75 -2.07
N GLY A 115 14.88 6.58 -2.33
CA GLY A 115 15.90 6.93 -1.34
C GLY A 115 15.36 7.70 -0.14
N GLN A 116 14.15 8.26 -0.25
CA GLN A 116 13.48 8.99 0.83
C GLN A 116 12.56 8.10 1.67
N VAL A 117 12.41 6.82 1.31
CA VAL A 117 11.59 5.86 2.04
C VAL A 117 12.35 5.41 3.29
N VAL A 118 11.74 5.61 4.45
CA VAL A 118 12.35 5.29 5.76
C VAL A 118 11.76 4.05 6.40
N ALA A 119 10.51 3.71 6.08
CA ALA A 119 9.84 2.53 6.61
C ALA A 119 8.90 1.89 5.59
N THR A 120 8.81 0.56 5.65
CA THR A 120 7.82 -0.22 4.89
C THR A 120 7.13 -1.24 5.78
N ASN A 121 5.85 -1.50 5.50
CA ASN A 121 5.16 -2.69 6.00
C ASN A 121 4.86 -3.58 4.80
N VAL A 122 5.24 -4.85 4.92
CA VAL A 122 5.04 -5.89 3.92
C VAL A 122 4.05 -6.90 4.49
N TYR A 123 3.03 -7.20 3.69
CA TYR A 123 2.04 -8.21 4.02
C TYR A 123 2.13 -9.31 2.97
N LEU A 124 2.68 -10.47 3.34
CA LEU A 124 2.76 -11.63 2.46
C LEU A 124 1.52 -12.51 2.66
N ASP A 125 1.03 -13.09 1.57
CA ASP A 125 0.02 -14.15 1.63
C ASP A 125 0.62 -15.44 2.23
N ASP A 126 1.87 -15.77 1.84
CA ASP A 126 2.65 -16.88 2.38
C ASP A 126 4.08 -16.42 2.73
N LEU A 127 4.48 -16.56 4.00
CA LEU A 127 5.85 -16.25 4.44
C LEU A 127 6.91 -17.13 3.76
N ALA A 128 6.54 -18.28 3.20
CA ALA A 128 7.46 -19.12 2.41
C ALA A 128 7.98 -18.39 1.16
N ASP A 129 7.28 -17.36 0.67
CA ASP A 129 7.73 -16.55 -0.47
C ASP A 129 8.77 -15.49 -0.10
N ALA A 130 9.12 -15.33 1.19
CA ALA A 130 10.05 -14.29 1.63
C ALA A 130 11.38 -14.27 0.84
N PRO A 131 12.01 -15.41 0.49
CA PRO A 131 13.21 -15.41 -0.36
C PRO A 131 12.96 -14.79 -1.74
N ALA A 132 11.88 -15.19 -2.42
CA ALA A 132 11.51 -14.70 -3.74
C ALA A 132 11.11 -13.21 -3.71
N PHE A 133 10.39 -12.78 -2.67
CA PHE A 133 10.10 -11.38 -2.41
C PHE A 133 11.39 -10.57 -2.22
N ASN A 134 12.30 -11.04 -1.37
CA ASN A 134 13.54 -10.32 -1.03
C ASN A 134 14.46 -10.14 -2.25
N GLU A 135 14.52 -11.13 -3.14
CA GLU A 135 15.29 -11.07 -4.38
C GLU A 135 14.90 -9.87 -5.25
N VAL A 136 13.60 -9.61 -5.38
CA VAL A 136 13.07 -8.48 -6.14
C VAL A 136 13.17 -7.18 -5.34
N TYR A 137 12.78 -7.21 -4.07
CA TYR A 137 12.74 -6.03 -3.20
C TYR A 137 14.10 -5.31 -3.11
N ARG A 138 15.19 -6.06 -3.00
CA ARG A 138 16.56 -5.52 -2.95
C ARG A 138 17.07 -4.89 -4.25
N GLN A 139 16.34 -5.07 -5.36
CA GLN A 139 16.67 -4.40 -6.63
C GLN A 139 16.18 -2.95 -6.63
N TYR A 140 15.19 -2.63 -5.80
CA TYR A 140 14.61 -1.29 -5.67
C TYR A 140 15.27 -0.48 -4.57
N PHE A 141 15.62 -1.11 -3.45
CA PHE A 141 16.32 -0.47 -2.35
C PHE A 141 17.81 -0.83 -2.40
N GLY A 142 18.66 0.20 -2.40
CA GLY A 142 20.12 0.06 -2.44
C GLY A 142 20.72 -0.47 -1.13
N PRO A 143 21.94 -0.06 -0.76
CA PRO A 143 22.63 -0.62 0.41
C PRO A 143 21.95 -0.29 1.74
N ILE A 144 21.25 0.84 1.82
CA ILE A 144 20.47 1.25 2.99
C ILE A 144 18.99 1.05 2.67
N ALA A 145 18.44 -0.09 3.10
CA ALA A 145 17.02 -0.37 2.98
C ALA A 145 16.22 0.32 4.10
N PRO A 146 14.95 0.67 3.87
CA PRO A 146 14.07 1.18 4.92
C PRO A 146 13.89 0.16 6.04
N ALA A 147 13.55 0.64 7.24
CA ALA A 147 13.05 -0.24 8.29
C ALA A 147 11.85 -1.03 7.76
N ARG A 148 11.75 -2.32 8.09
CA ARG A 148 10.74 -3.20 7.51
C ARG A 148 10.09 -4.08 8.55
N THR A 149 8.76 -4.09 8.54
CA THR A 149 7.96 -5.13 9.20
C THR A 149 7.35 -6.03 8.13
N THR A 150 7.44 -7.34 8.32
CA THR A 150 6.80 -8.33 7.43
C THR A 150 5.93 -9.26 8.24
N ILE A 151 4.68 -9.41 7.83
CA ILE A 151 3.74 -10.37 8.44
C ILE A 151 3.01 -11.16 7.35
N GLN A 152 2.52 -12.34 7.74
CA GLN A 152 1.46 -13.01 7.01
C GLN A 152 0.13 -12.77 7.72
N GLN A 153 -0.88 -12.43 6.92
CA GLN A 153 -2.15 -11.92 7.38
C GLN A 153 -3.08 -13.03 7.91
N ILE A 154 -3.27 -14.05 7.07
CA ILE A 154 -4.18 -15.19 7.26
C ILE A 154 -3.56 -16.43 6.59
N ALA A 155 -4.30 -17.55 6.55
CA ALA A 155 -3.89 -18.70 5.76
C ALA A 155 -3.77 -18.32 4.27
N PRO A 156 -2.75 -18.83 3.54
CA PRO A 156 -2.50 -18.44 2.16
C PRO A 156 -3.67 -18.78 1.23
N ALA A 157 -3.87 -17.96 0.19
CA ALA A 157 -4.85 -18.21 -0.85
C ALA A 157 -4.40 -19.33 -1.80
N GLN A 158 -5.37 -19.99 -2.43
CA GLN A 158 -5.06 -20.84 -3.58
C GLN A 158 -4.67 -19.94 -4.76
N ARG A 159 -3.48 -20.16 -5.34
CA ARG A 159 -2.97 -19.40 -6.49
C ARG A 159 -3.63 -19.83 -7.80
N LYS A 160 -4.94 -19.62 -7.89
CA LYS A 160 -5.74 -19.90 -9.09
C LYS A 160 -6.36 -18.60 -9.57
N PRO A 161 -6.37 -18.35 -10.88
CA PRO A 161 -7.08 -17.20 -11.42
C PRO A 161 -8.60 -17.41 -11.30
N ASP A 162 -9.35 -16.32 -11.25
CA ASP A 162 -10.78 -16.33 -11.50
C ASP A 162 -11.12 -16.45 -13.00
N GLU A 163 -12.40 -16.36 -13.34
CA GLU A 163 -12.89 -16.46 -14.72
C GLU A 163 -12.38 -15.32 -15.63
N GLU A 164 -11.96 -14.20 -15.04
CA GLU A 164 -11.41 -13.03 -15.73
C GLU A 164 -9.87 -13.08 -15.83
N GLY A 165 -9.25 -14.15 -15.30
CA GLY A 165 -7.81 -14.35 -15.31
C GLY A 165 -7.08 -13.62 -14.17
N HIS A 166 -7.80 -13.10 -13.17
CA HIS A 166 -7.19 -12.39 -12.05
C HIS A 166 -6.75 -13.36 -10.95
N TYR A 167 -5.49 -13.24 -10.56
CA TYR A 167 -4.89 -13.96 -9.44
C TYR A 167 -5.17 -13.24 -8.11
N PRO A 168 -5.18 -13.97 -6.99
CA PRO A 168 -5.23 -13.34 -5.67
C PRO A 168 -3.99 -12.47 -5.41
N ASP A 169 -4.16 -11.45 -4.56
CA ASP A 169 -3.04 -10.72 -3.96
C ASP A 169 -2.13 -11.71 -3.23
N LEU A 170 -0.85 -11.76 -3.61
CA LEU A 170 0.17 -12.56 -2.90
C LEU A 170 1.03 -11.71 -1.97
N GLU A 171 1.03 -10.40 -2.19
CA GLU A 171 1.72 -9.46 -1.33
C GLU A 171 1.10 -8.06 -1.42
N GLN A 172 1.32 -7.28 -0.36
CA GLN A 172 1.08 -5.85 -0.38
C GLN A 172 2.21 -5.11 0.35
N VAL A 173 2.57 -3.92 -0.14
CA VAL A 173 3.57 -3.05 0.49
C VAL A 173 3.00 -1.65 0.70
N SER A 174 3.08 -1.15 1.94
CA SER A 174 2.90 0.28 2.25
C SER A 174 4.25 0.89 2.63
N LEU A 175 4.41 2.19 2.40
CA LEU A 175 5.64 2.90 2.75
C LEU A 175 5.40 4.23 3.44
N ILE A 176 6.41 4.67 4.18
CA ILE A 176 6.53 6.01 4.73
C ILE A 176 7.82 6.61 4.17
N ALA A 177 7.71 7.82 3.62
CA ALA A 177 8.84 8.58 3.13
C ALA A 177 8.89 9.97 3.76
N ILE A 178 10.09 10.54 3.84
CA ILE A 178 10.29 11.88 4.39
C ILE A 178 10.78 12.79 3.27
N SER A 179 10.04 13.86 2.98
CA SER A 179 10.52 14.89 2.07
C SER A 179 11.74 15.54 2.73
N SER A 180 12.84 15.67 1.99
CA SER A 180 13.97 16.48 2.45
C SER A 180 13.45 17.89 2.70
N PRO A 181 13.82 18.57 3.80
CA PRO A 181 13.44 19.95 3.97
C PRO A 181 13.97 20.72 2.76
N THR A 182 13.08 21.37 2.03
CA THR A 182 13.49 22.37 1.03
C THR A 182 14.41 23.31 1.78
N SER A 183 15.67 23.46 1.33
CA SER A 183 16.59 24.42 1.92
C SER A 183 15.86 25.77 2.00
N ARG A 184 15.57 26.22 3.22
CA ARG A 184 15.03 27.56 3.45
C ARG A 184 16.09 28.60 3.12
#